data_AF-A0A0B3SNK8-F1
#
_entry.id   AF-A0A0B3SNK8-F1
#
_cell.length_a   1.000
_cell.length_b   1.000
_cell.length_c   1.000
_cell.angle_alpha   90.00
_cell.angle_beta   90.00
_cell.angle_gamma   90.00
#
_symmetry.space_group_name_H-M   'P 1'
#
loop_
_entity.id
_entity.type
_entity.pdbx_description
1 polymer ?
#
loop_
_entity_poly.entity_id
_entity_poly.type
_entity_poly.pdbx_seq_one_letter_code
_entity_poly.pdbx_strand_id
1 'polypeptide(L)'
;MNIAKIIETLPEKSAEERARMRDNADRLLTTGTAPQQAAAQQLKDVLDTLEAQERDAVRHMPVAERVVQAFTKRPPSETEEKLLRVLLDNPGSTSSALTQAIGWRAQSWHLHFGTMCQNREADLWPAEKSGLEDKGFFSGILAEFDPNGATFTMKPEVVGALAQLGIHAKARA
;
A
#
# COMPACT_ATOMS: atom_id res chain seq x y z
N MET A 1 -15.06 -20.55 17.54
CA MET A 1 -14.03 -20.04 16.62
C MET A 1 -12.69 -20.52 17.14
N ASN A 2 -11.94 -21.33 16.39
CA ASN A 2 -10.62 -21.78 16.83
C ASN A 2 -9.57 -20.79 16.28
N ILE A 3 -9.19 -19.83 17.11
CA ILE A 3 -8.27 -18.77 16.70
C ILE A 3 -6.88 -19.32 16.32
N ALA A 4 -6.43 -20.41 16.92
CA ALA A 4 -5.16 -21.05 16.59
C ALA A 4 -5.12 -21.55 15.14
N LYS A 5 -6.21 -22.19 14.67
CA LYS A 5 -6.32 -22.62 13.26
C LYS A 5 -6.32 -21.46 12.27
N ILE A 6 -6.88 -20.30 12.65
CA ILE A 6 -6.87 -19.11 11.81
C ILE A 6 -5.45 -18.54 11.74
N ILE A 7 -4.77 -18.46 12.89
CA ILE A 7 -3.40 -17.98 13.02
C ILE A 7 -2.43 -18.79 12.15
N GLU A 8 -2.56 -20.12 12.13
CA GLU A 8 -1.70 -21.00 11.32
C GLU A 8 -1.76 -20.68 9.81
N THR A 9 -2.89 -20.15 9.33
CA THR A 9 -3.05 -19.81 7.90
C THR A 9 -2.51 -18.43 7.53
N LEU A 10 -2.20 -17.57 8.51
CA LEU A 10 -1.82 -16.16 8.27
C LEU A 10 -0.62 -15.97 7.33
N PRO A 11 0.45 -16.78 7.39
CA PRO A 11 1.58 -16.62 6.47
C PRO A 11 1.17 -16.77 5.00
N GLU A 12 0.15 -17.60 4.72
CA GLU A 12 -0.36 -17.87 3.38
C GLU A 12 -1.41 -16.86 2.92
N LYS A 13 -1.96 -16.05 3.83
CA LYS A 13 -2.95 -15.03 3.51
C LYS A 13 -2.34 -13.84 2.80
N SER A 14 -3.06 -13.32 1.80
CA SER A 14 -2.71 -12.07 1.14
C SER A 14 -2.80 -10.89 2.11
N ALA A 15 -2.07 -9.81 1.85
CA ALA A 15 -2.14 -8.59 2.66
C ALA A 15 -3.57 -8.00 2.74
N GLU A 16 -4.38 -8.16 1.69
CA GLU A 16 -5.78 -7.73 1.70
C GLU A 16 -6.66 -8.62 2.60
N GLU A 17 -6.47 -9.95 2.56
CA GLU A 17 -7.14 -10.84 3.51
C GLU A 17 -6.71 -10.51 4.95
N ARG A 18 -5.42 -10.29 5.20
CA ARG A 18 -4.90 -9.87 6.51
C ARG A 18 -5.48 -8.52 6.97
N ALA A 19 -5.62 -7.55 6.06
CA ALA A 19 -6.27 -6.26 6.35
C ALA A 19 -7.74 -6.44 6.73
N ARG A 20 -8.52 -7.22 5.96
CA ARG A 20 -9.91 -7.56 6.30
C ARG A 20 -10.02 -8.29 7.64
N MET A 21 -9.05 -9.16 7.95
CA MET A 21 -8.98 -9.85 9.23
C MET A 21 -8.70 -8.88 10.38
N ARG A 22 -7.83 -7.88 10.19
CA ARG A 22 -7.58 -6.81 11.16
C ARG A 22 -8.81 -5.94 11.38
N ASP A 23 -9.49 -5.49 10.32
CA ASP A 23 -10.74 -4.71 10.42
C ASP A 23 -11.81 -5.48 11.22
N ASN A 24 -11.94 -6.78 10.95
CA ASN A 24 -12.85 -7.63 11.69
C ASN A 24 -12.43 -7.79 13.16
N ALA A 25 -11.13 -7.92 13.44
CA ALA A 25 -10.61 -7.98 14.80
C ALA A 25 -10.88 -6.67 15.57
N ASP A 26 -10.65 -5.51 14.96
CA ASP A 26 -10.93 -4.20 15.56
C ASP A 26 -12.41 -4.01 15.91
N ARG A 27 -13.29 -4.47 15.01
CA ARG A 27 -14.73 -4.52 15.29
C ARG A 27 -15.02 -5.42 16.48
N LEU A 28 -14.46 -6.64 16.52
CA LEU A 28 -14.68 -7.59 17.61
C LEU A 28 -14.11 -7.12 18.95
N LEU A 29 -13.03 -6.34 18.96
CA LEU A 29 -12.52 -5.71 20.18
C LEU A 29 -13.54 -4.75 20.79
N THR A 30 -14.27 -4.02 19.94
CA THR A 30 -15.24 -3.02 20.37
C THR A 30 -16.60 -3.63 20.71
N THR A 31 -17.08 -4.59 19.92
CA THR A 31 -18.47 -5.10 20.00
C THR A 31 -18.59 -6.54 20.47
N GLY A 32 -17.47 -7.26 20.65
CA GLY A 32 -17.45 -8.68 20.97
C GLY A 32 -17.60 -8.99 22.45
N THR A 33 -17.90 -10.26 22.74
CA THR A 33 -17.81 -10.83 24.09
C THR A 33 -16.36 -10.96 24.55
N ALA A 34 -16.10 -11.07 25.86
CA ALA A 34 -14.73 -11.20 26.38
C ALA A 34 -13.88 -12.30 25.69
N PRO A 35 -14.41 -13.51 25.39
CA PRO A 35 -13.64 -14.51 24.62
C PRO A 35 -13.36 -14.09 23.17
N GLN A 36 -14.28 -13.36 22.53
CA GLN A 36 -14.09 -12.83 21.17
C GLN A 36 -13.07 -11.69 21.15
N GLN A 37 -13.09 -10.82 22.15
CA GLN A 37 -12.10 -9.76 22.32
C GLN A 37 -10.70 -10.34 22.53
N ALA A 38 -10.56 -11.36 23.39
CA ALA A 38 -9.29 -12.04 23.61
C ALA A 38 -8.75 -12.70 22.32
N ALA A 39 -9.61 -13.39 21.57
CA ALA A 39 -9.23 -13.97 20.28
C ALA A 39 -8.88 -12.90 19.23
N ALA A 40 -9.58 -11.77 19.21
CA ALA A 40 -9.29 -10.65 18.31
C ALA A 40 -7.95 -9.99 18.63
N GLN A 41 -7.63 -9.81 19.93
CA GLN A 41 -6.32 -9.30 20.34
C GLN A 41 -5.20 -10.24 19.92
N GLN A 42 -5.35 -11.55 20.19
CA GLN A 42 -4.36 -12.55 19.80
C GLN A 42 -4.14 -12.56 18.28
N LEU A 43 -5.19 -12.39 17.48
CA LEU A 43 -5.07 -12.28 16.03
C LEU A 43 -4.21 -11.08 15.62
N LYS A 44 -4.46 -9.92 16.22
CA LYS A 44 -3.72 -8.68 15.93
C LYS A 44 -2.26 -8.80 16.30
N ASP A 45 -1.94 -9.34 17.47
CA ASP A 45 -0.55 -9.49 17.93
C ASP A 45 0.27 -10.35 16.96
N VAL A 46 -0.33 -11.42 16.44
CA VAL A 46 0.34 -12.30 15.45
C VAL A 46 0.48 -11.60 14.10
N LEU A 47 -0.55 -10.88 13.64
CA LEU A 47 -0.46 -10.07 12.41
C LEU A 47 0.65 -9.01 12.52
N ASP A 48 0.72 -8.31 13.66
CA ASP A 48 1.74 -7.29 13.93
C ASP A 48 3.15 -7.90 13.92
N THR A 49 3.32 -9.08 14.54
CA THR A 49 4.60 -9.80 14.55
C THR A 49 5.04 -10.21 13.16
N LEU A 50 4.12 -10.79 12.37
CA LEU A 50 4.40 -11.23 11.00
C LEU A 50 4.79 -10.05 10.11
N GLU A 51 4.03 -8.96 10.17
CA GLU A 51 4.30 -7.75 9.39
C GLU A 51 5.62 -7.08 9.83
N ALA A 52 5.95 -7.09 11.13
CA ALA A 52 7.23 -6.58 11.62
C ALA A 52 8.42 -7.37 11.07
N GLN A 53 8.31 -8.72 11.01
CA GLN A 53 9.34 -9.57 10.42
C GLN A 53 9.49 -9.33 8.92
N GLU A 54 8.38 -9.21 8.18
CA GLU A 54 8.39 -8.88 6.75
C GLU A 54 9.04 -7.50 6.51
N ARG A 55 8.70 -6.49 7.32
CA ARG A 55 9.28 -5.14 7.24
C ARG A 55 10.77 -5.11 7.55
N ASP A 56 11.24 -5.88 8.52
CA ASP A 56 12.66 -5.97 8.88
C ASP A 56 13.48 -6.60 7.74
N ALA A 57 12.93 -7.63 7.09
CA ALA A 57 13.57 -8.31 5.96
C ALA A 57 13.87 -7.38 4.78
N VAL A 58 13.01 -6.39 4.52
CA VAL A 58 13.18 -5.46 3.40
C VAL A 58 13.85 -4.14 3.79
N ARG A 59 14.04 -3.86 5.09
CA ARG A 59 14.44 -2.54 5.60
C ARG A 59 15.74 -2.00 5.01
N HIS A 60 16.67 -2.89 4.71
CA HIS A 60 18.00 -2.54 4.18
C HIS A 60 18.09 -2.63 2.65
N MET A 61 17.00 -3.01 1.99
CA MET A 61 16.96 -3.12 0.53
C MET A 61 16.82 -1.75 -0.13
N PRO A 62 17.48 -1.52 -1.28
CA PRO A 62 17.24 -0.35 -2.11
C PRO A 62 15.75 -0.19 -2.45
N VAL A 63 15.26 1.05 -2.52
CA VAL A 63 13.85 1.36 -2.84
C VAL A 63 13.40 0.66 -4.12
N ALA A 64 14.22 0.72 -5.18
CA ALA A 64 13.90 0.09 -6.45
C ALA A 64 13.71 -1.44 -6.33
N GLU A 65 14.56 -2.12 -5.56
CA GLU A 65 14.45 -3.56 -5.33
C GLU A 65 13.19 -3.90 -4.54
N ARG A 66 12.86 -3.11 -3.51
CA ARG A 66 11.61 -3.24 -2.75
C ARG A 66 10.38 -3.10 -3.64
N VAL A 67 10.39 -2.12 -4.54
CA VAL A 67 9.28 -1.93 -5.50
C VAL A 67 9.17 -3.13 -6.43
N VAL A 68 10.26 -3.59 -7.04
CA VAL A 68 10.24 -4.78 -7.90
C VAL A 68 9.71 -6.00 -7.14
N GLN A 69 10.21 -6.25 -5.93
CA GLN A 69 9.76 -7.36 -5.11
C GLN A 69 8.28 -7.26 -4.73
N ALA A 70 7.83 -6.10 -4.24
CA ALA A 70 6.44 -5.88 -3.82
C ALA A 70 5.45 -6.09 -4.97
N PHE A 71 5.76 -5.57 -6.16
CA PHE A 71 4.90 -5.71 -7.33
C PHE A 71 5.09 -7.05 -8.06
N THR A 72 6.18 -7.80 -7.83
CA THR A 72 6.31 -9.19 -8.29
C THR A 72 5.50 -10.14 -7.43
N LYS A 73 5.58 -9.99 -6.11
CA LYS A 73 4.81 -10.79 -5.14
C LYS A 73 3.31 -10.52 -5.25
N ARG A 74 2.94 -9.26 -5.48
CA ARG A 74 1.56 -8.83 -5.73
C ARG A 74 1.49 -7.96 -7.00
N PRO A 75 1.36 -8.59 -8.18
CA PRO A 75 1.15 -7.87 -9.43
C PRO A 75 0.03 -6.85 -9.32
N PRO A 76 0.17 -5.67 -9.93
CA PRO A 76 -0.88 -4.67 -9.90
C PRO A 76 -2.11 -5.21 -10.62
N SER A 77 -3.29 -4.97 -10.06
CA SER A 77 -4.53 -5.12 -10.82
C SER A 77 -4.57 -4.12 -11.98
N GLU A 78 -5.46 -4.33 -12.97
CA GLU A 78 -5.63 -3.37 -14.08
C GLU A 78 -5.90 -1.94 -13.60
N THR A 79 -6.63 -1.79 -12.49
CA THR A 79 -6.90 -0.49 -11.89
C THR A 79 -5.65 0.12 -11.27
N GLU A 80 -4.87 -0.67 -10.54
CA GLU A 80 -3.60 -0.22 -9.95
C GLU A 80 -2.59 0.17 -11.03
N GLU A 81 -2.52 -0.59 -12.12
CA GLU A 81 -1.67 -0.25 -13.25
C GLU A 81 -2.10 1.06 -13.93
N LYS A 82 -3.41 1.32 -14.07
CA LYS A 82 -3.91 2.63 -14.54
C LYS A 82 -3.53 3.77 -13.59
N LEU A 83 -3.58 3.55 -12.27
CA LEU A 83 -3.17 4.53 -11.26
C LEU A 83 -1.67 4.88 -11.39
N LEU A 84 -0.81 3.87 -11.58
CA LEU A 84 0.62 4.04 -11.78
C LEU A 84 0.90 4.76 -13.10
N ARG A 85 0.30 4.29 -14.21
CA ARG A 85 0.50 4.86 -15.54
C ARG A 85 0.03 6.30 -15.66
N VAL A 86 -1.11 6.67 -15.06
CA VAL A 86 -1.59 8.06 -15.17
C VAL A 86 -0.62 9.05 -14.53
N LEU A 87 0.02 8.67 -13.43
CA LEU A 87 1.01 9.52 -12.76
C LEU A 87 2.31 9.60 -13.57
N LEU A 88 2.73 8.48 -14.16
CA LEU A 88 3.88 8.44 -15.09
C LEU A 88 3.65 9.33 -16.33
N ASP A 89 2.41 9.33 -16.85
CA ASP A 89 2.02 10.14 -18.01
C ASP A 89 1.87 11.63 -17.68
N ASN A 90 1.51 11.96 -16.44
CA ASN A 90 1.16 13.32 -16.01
C ASN A 90 1.90 13.72 -14.71
N PRO A 91 3.25 13.73 -14.68
CA PRO A 91 3.99 14.15 -13.50
C PRO A 91 3.70 15.60 -13.13
N GLY A 92 3.74 15.94 -11.84
CA GLY A 92 3.40 17.28 -11.34
C GLY A 92 1.90 17.58 -11.37
N SER A 93 1.05 16.55 -11.41
CA SER A 93 -0.41 16.72 -11.44
C SER A 93 -1.04 16.61 -10.06
N THR A 94 -2.16 17.30 -9.87
CA THR A 94 -2.97 17.15 -8.66
C THR A 94 -3.75 15.83 -8.67
N SER A 95 -4.18 15.36 -7.50
CA SER A 95 -5.06 14.18 -7.43
C SER A 95 -6.33 14.35 -8.27
N SER A 96 -6.84 15.56 -8.43
CA SER A 96 -8.03 15.87 -9.22
C SER A 96 -7.77 15.72 -10.72
N ALA A 97 -6.64 16.24 -11.20
CA ALA A 97 -6.23 16.08 -12.59
C ALA A 97 -5.97 14.61 -12.94
N LEU A 98 -5.30 13.87 -12.06
CA LEU A 98 -5.05 12.43 -12.24
C LEU A 98 -6.34 11.61 -12.24
N THR A 99 -7.29 11.95 -11.37
CA THR A 99 -8.63 11.34 -11.35
C THR A 99 -9.36 11.55 -12.68
N GLN A 100 -9.36 12.79 -13.20
CA GLN A 100 -9.99 13.12 -14.48
C GLN A 100 -9.33 12.40 -15.64
N ALA A 101 -8.00 12.28 -15.64
CA ALA A 101 -7.23 11.61 -16.67
C ALA A 101 -7.51 10.09 -16.75
N ILE A 102 -7.92 9.45 -15.64
CA ILE A 102 -8.41 8.05 -15.65
C ILE A 102 -9.91 7.97 -16.03
N GLY A 103 -10.63 9.08 -16.04
CA GLY A 103 -12.07 9.13 -16.32
C GLY A 103 -12.94 8.84 -15.09
N TRP A 104 -12.41 9.02 -13.88
CA TRP A 104 -13.16 8.90 -12.63
C TRP A 104 -13.85 10.21 -12.26
N ARG A 105 -14.97 10.12 -11.52
CA ARG A 105 -15.83 11.27 -11.22
C ARG A 105 -15.54 11.94 -9.87
N ALA A 106 -15.04 11.20 -8.89
CA ALA A 106 -14.72 11.71 -7.55
C ALA A 106 -13.21 11.78 -7.37
N GLN A 107 -12.70 12.82 -6.70
CA GLN A 107 -11.26 13.06 -6.43
C GLN A 107 -10.67 11.98 -5.51
N SER A 108 -10.53 10.75 -6.01
CA SER A 108 -10.17 9.58 -5.22
C SER A 108 -8.84 8.96 -5.63
N TRP A 109 -8.13 9.51 -6.63
CA TRP A 109 -6.85 8.94 -7.09
C TRP A 109 -5.87 8.72 -5.92
N HIS A 110 -5.62 9.75 -5.10
CA HIS A 110 -4.68 9.64 -3.98
C HIS A 110 -5.10 8.61 -2.93
N LEU A 111 -6.42 8.40 -2.73
CA LEU A 111 -6.95 7.38 -1.82
C LEU A 111 -6.65 5.99 -2.36
N HIS A 112 -7.00 5.73 -3.62
CA HIS A 112 -6.76 4.41 -4.23
C HIS A 112 -5.27 4.13 -4.40
N PHE A 113 -4.47 5.15 -4.74
CA PHE A 113 -3.01 5.04 -4.83
C PHE A 113 -2.39 4.75 -3.46
N GLY A 114 -2.84 5.47 -2.42
CA GLY A 114 -2.43 5.24 -1.03
C GLY A 114 -2.81 3.83 -0.55
N THR A 115 -4.03 3.38 -0.81
CA THR A 115 -4.48 2.01 -0.48
C THR A 115 -3.65 0.95 -1.21
N MET A 116 -3.32 1.16 -2.49
CA MET A 116 -2.43 0.26 -3.25
C MET A 116 -1.04 0.15 -2.60
N CYS A 117 -0.48 1.28 -2.14
CA CYS A 117 0.80 1.30 -1.44
C CYS A 117 0.70 0.64 -0.06
N GLN A 118 -0.35 0.94 0.70
CA GLN A 118 -0.62 0.35 2.02
C GLN A 118 -0.77 -1.18 1.94
N ASN A 119 -1.47 -1.67 0.93
CA ASN A 119 -1.63 -3.09 0.63
C ASN A 119 -0.31 -3.82 0.35
N ARG A 120 0.78 -3.09 0.12
CA ARG A 120 2.14 -3.57 -0.13
C ARG A 120 3.13 -3.03 0.91
N GLU A 121 2.65 -2.42 2.00
CA GLU A 121 3.48 -1.69 2.96
C GLU A 121 4.58 -2.56 3.54
N ALA A 122 4.29 -3.82 3.87
CA ALA A 122 5.26 -4.75 4.45
C ALA A 122 6.50 -4.94 3.54
N ASP A 123 6.30 -5.02 2.23
CA ASP A 123 7.36 -5.18 1.23
C ASP A 123 7.95 -3.82 0.79
N LEU A 124 7.21 -2.73 0.95
CA LEU A 124 7.61 -1.37 0.58
C LEU A 124 8.24 -0.56 1.72
N TRP A 125 8.45 -1.17 2.89
CA TRP A 125 8.93 -0.50 4.10
C TRP A 125 10.41 -0.08 4.02
N PRO A 126 10.84 1.06 4.61
CA PRO A 126 10.06 2.00 5.42
C PRO A 126 9.17 2.93 4.62
N ALA A 127 7.96 3.18 5.12
CA ALA A 127 7.14 4.28 4.65
C ALA A 127 7.75 5.61 5.12
N GLU A 128 7.80 6.60 4.21
CA GLU A 128 8.20 7.95 4.60
C GLU A 128 7.21 8.52 5.63
N LYS A 129 7.74 9.20 6.65
CA LYS A 129 6.90 9.82 7.69
C LYS A 129 6.15 10.99 7.06
N SER A 130 4.83 11.03 7.24
CA SER A 130 4.09 12.27 6.98
C SER A 130 4.53 13.30 8.02
N GLY A 131 4.84 14.53 7.60
CA GLY A 131 5.26 15.58 8.53
C GLY A 131 4.16 16.09 9.46
N LEU A 132 2.91 15.62 9.33
CA LEU A 132 1.73 16.22 9.97
C LEU A 132 0.91 15.26 10.86
N GLU A 133 0.96 13.94 10.68
CA GLU A 133 0.25 12.99 11.55
C GLU A 133 0.97 11.62 11.65
N ASP A 134 0.74 10.90 12.74
CA ASP A 134 1.12 9.47 12.98
C ASP A 134 0.43 8.49 12.00
N LYS A 135 -0.30 9.00 11.00
CA LYS A 135 -0.88 8.21 9.91
C LYS A 135 0.08 8.23 8.72
N GLY A 136 0.49 7.05 8.27
CA GLY A 136 1.45 6.90 7.17
C GLY A 136 0.97 7.61 5.88
N PHE A 137 1.83 8.44 5.29
CA PHE A 137 1.61 8.95 3.94
C PHE A 137 2.05 7.88 2.95
N PHE A 138 1.22 6.85 2.77
CA PHE A 138 1.58 5.65 1.98
C PHE A 138 1.89 5.98 0.52
N SER A 139 1.27 7.02 -0.04
CA SER A 139 1.60 7.52 -1.38
C SER A 139 3.05 8.01 -1.48
N GLY A 140 3.62 8.51 -0.37
CA GLY A 140 5.00 8.97 -0.24
C GLY A 140 6.05 7.88 -0.44
N ILE A 141 5.65 6.60 -0.41
CA ILE A 141 6.54 5.49 -0.74
C ILE A 141 6.93 5.53 -2.21
N LEU A 142 5.95 5.78 -3.10
CA LEU A 142 6.14 5.68 -4.55
C LEU A 142 6.24 7.05 -5.23
N ALA A 143 5.61 8.08 -4.65
CA ALA A 143 5.48 9.39 -5.23
C ALA A 143 6.00 10.50 -4.31
N GLU A 144 6.66 11.49 -4.88
CA GLU A 144 6.90 12.78 -4.27
C GLU A 144 5.60 13.60 -4.22
N PHE A 145 5.41 14.35 -3.13
CA PHE A 145 4.29 15.27 -2.97
C PHE A 145 4.80 16.68 -2.72
N ASP A 146 4.45 17.62 -3.61
CA ASP A 146 4.69 19.04 -3.41
C ASP A 146 3.48 19.69 -2.73
N PRO A 147 3.61 20.15 -1.48
CA PRO A 147 2.51 20.76 -0.74
C PRO A 147 2.07 22.12 -1.29
N ASN A 148 2.93 22.84 -2.03
CA ASN A 148 2.60 24.17 -2.55
C ASN A 148 1.59 24.10 -3.70
N GLY A 149 1.75 23.09 -4.57
CA GLY A 149 0.82 22.82 -5.67
C GLY A 149 -0.18 21.69 -5.41
N ALA A 150 -0.06 20.98 -4.28
CA ALA A 150 -0.73 19.70 -4.03
C ALA A 150 -0.54 18.71 -5.19
N THR A 151 0.68 18.66 -5.73
CA THR A 151 1.01 17.87 -6.92
C THR A 151 1.81 16.62 -6.57
N PHE A 152 1.65 15.59 -7.40
CA PHE A 152 2.32 14.31 -7.26
C PHE A 152 3.25 14.06 -8.44
N THR A 153 4.41 13.47 -8.15
CA THR A 153 5.35 13.00 -9.18
C THR A 153 5.92 11.64 -8.77
N MET A 154 6.06 10.69 -9.69
CA MET A 154 6.69 9.40 -9.38
C MET A 154 8.16 9.61 -9.02
N LYS A 155 8.65 8.97 -7.94
CA LYS A 155 10.08 9.03 -7.58
C LYS A 155 10.94 8.41 -8.69
N PRO A 156 12.13 8.96 -9.03
CA PRO A 156 12.94 8.47 -10.15
C PRO A 156 13.32 6.98 -10.06
N GLU A 157 13.69 6.51 -8.87
CA GLU A 157 14.02 5.12 -8.61
C GLU A 157 12.82 4.18 -8.76
N VAL A 158 11.61 4.69 -8.50
CA VAL A 158 10.36 3.96 -8.67
C VAL A 158 10.00 3.87 -10.15
N VAL A 159 10.23 4.93 -10.94
CA VAL A 159 10.08 4.90 -12.40
C VAL A 159 10.95 3.78 -13.00
N GLY A 160 12.22 3.70 -12.58
CA GLY A 160 13.14 2.65 -13.03
C GLY A 160 12.68 1.23 -12.64
N ALA A 161 12.18 1.06 -11.41
CA ALA A 161 11.65 -0.21 -10.93
C ALA A 161 10.38 -0.65 -11.68
N LEU A 162 9.43 0.27 -11.88
CA LEU A 162 8.20 0.02 -12.64
C LEU A 162 8.50 -0.36 -14.10
N ALA A 163 9.52 0.25 -14.70
CA ALA A 163 9.97 -0.10 -16.04
C ALA A 163 10.48 -1.56 -16.13
N GLN A 164 11.14 -2.08 -15.10
CA GLN A 164 11.54 -3.50 -15.06
C GLN A 164 10.34 -4.45 -15.00
N LEU A 165 9.20 -3.96 -14.50
CA LEU A 165 7.94 -4.70 -14.42
C LEU A 165 7.06 -4.51 -15.67
N GLY A 166 7.54 -3.80 -16.70
CA GLY A 166 6.78 -3.52 -17.92
C GLY A 166 5.78 -2.37 -17.81
N ILE A 167 5.83 -1.59 -16.72
CA ILE A 167 4.94 -0.46 -16.50
C ILE A 167 5.69 0.82 -16.86
N HIS A 168 5.30 1.42 -17.99
CA HIS A 168 5.97 2.59 -18.54
C HIS A 168 4.98 3.75 -18.73
N ALA A 169 5.51 4.97 -18.73
CA ALA A 169 4.81 6.09 -19.33
C ALA A 169 4.54 5.81 -20.82
N LYS A 170 3.49 6.39 -21.38
CA LYS A 170 3.29 6.40 -22.82
C LYS A 170 4.53 7.02 -23.49
N ALA A 171 4.98 6.38 -24.57
CA ALA A 171 5.98 6.99 -25.43
C ALA A 171 5.44 8.36 -25.86
N ARG A 172 6.20 9.43 -25.59
CA ARG A 172 5.91 10.74 -26.16
C ARG A 172 6.01 10.59 -27.68
N ALA A 173 4.89 10.78 -28.37
CA ALA A 173 4.83 10.83 -29.82
C ALA A 173 5.54 12.08 -30.35
#